data_AF-A0A7S1ZZ47-F1
#
_entry.id   AF-A0A7S1ZZ47-F1
#
_cell.length_a   1.000
_cell.length_b   1.000
_cell.length_c   1.000
_cell.angle_alpha   90.00
_cell.angle_beta   90.00
_cell.angle_gamma   90.00
#
_symmetry.space_group_name_H-M   'P 1'
#
loop_
_entity.id
_entity.type
_entity.pdbx_description
1 polymer ?
#
loop_
_entity_poly.entity_id
_entity_poly.type
_entity_poly.pdbx_seq_one_letter_code
_entity_poly.pdbx_strand_id
1 'polypeptide(L)'
;EKLEVLPGEKFNHTFVVNENFYKGLVAISLARDKGGKKWVDIAKDVMNKFENWSKHSSWNFSHKLELLKAEWAYYQHDFGKALEYFDSAICTARNHHFINEEAIACERAALFLSATCRN
;
A
#
# COMPACT_ATOMS: atom_id res chain seq x y z
N GLU A 1 23.16 42.01 12.73
CA GLU A 1 23.86 41.11 11.79
C GLU A 1 23.00 39.88 11.58
N LYS A 2 22.95 39.37 10.35
CA LYS A 2 21.78 38.71 9.72
C LYS A 2 21.38 37.37 10.37
N LEU A 3 20.07 37.20 10.54
CA LEU A 3 19.42 35.89 10.66
C LEU A 3 19.38 35.28 9.25
N GLU A 4 20.32 34.40 8.93
CA GLU A 4 20.23 33.54 7.75
C GLU A 4 19.20 32.44 8.00
N VAL A 5 18.04 32.61 7.39
CA VAL A 5 17.03 31.56 7.24
C VAL A 5 17.61 30.52 6.28
N LEU A 6 17.91 29.32 6.81
CA LEU A 6 18.37 28.19 6.00
C LEU A 6 17.24 27.72 5.06
N PRO A 7 17.48 27.62 3.73
CA PRO A 7 16.48 27.17 2.77
C PRO A 7 16.39 25.65 2.80
N GLY A 8 15.18 25.14 3.09
CA GLY A 8 14.89 23.71 3.01
C GLY A 8 13.84 23.33 4.03
N GLU A 9 12.56 23.46 3.66
CA GLU A 9 11.51 22.69 4.32
C GLU A 9 11.97 21.24 4.38
N LYS A 10 12.18 20.72 5.59
CA LYS A 10 12.52 19.30 5.77
C LYS A 10 11.33 18.50 5.28
N PHE A 11 11.36 18.09 4.01
CA PHE A 11 10.37 17.19 3.44
C PHE A 11 10.33 15.96 4.33
N ASN A 12 9.22 15.79 5.05
CA ASN A 12 9.09 14.70 5.98
C ASN A 12 8.98 13.40 5.16
N HIS A 13 10.09 12.67 5.04
CA HIS A 13 10.15 11.43 4.25
C HIS A 13 9.06 10.44 4.67
N THR A 14 8.68 10.41 5.95
CA THR A 14 7.58 9.58 6.47
C THR A 14 6.22 10.02 5.91
N PHE A 15 6.00 11.33 5.75
CA PHE A 15 4.77 11.86 5.15
C PHE A 15 4.63 11.42 3.69
N VAL A 16 5.71 11.50 2.91
CA VAL A 16 5.71 11.10 1.50
C VAL A 16 5.42 9.61 1.33
N VAL A 17 6.00 8.76 2.18
CA VAL A 17 5.75 7.31 2.12
C VAL A 17 4.28 7.00 2.39
N ASN A 18 3.73 7.56 3.47
CA ASN A 18 2.34 7.31 3.87
C ASN A 18 1.36 7.89 2.85
N GLU A 19 1.61 9.09 2.31
CA GLU A 19 0.78 9.67 1.26
C GLU A 19 0.72 8.76 0.03
N ASN A 20 1.87 8.28 -0.45
CA ASN A 20 1.91 7.37 -1.60
C ASN A 20 1.19 6.05 -1.28
N PHE A 21 1.37 5.50 -0.07
CA PHE A 21 0.72 4.25 0.35
C PHE A 21 -0.81 4.35 0.29
N TYR A 22 -1.39 5.33 0.98
CA TYR A 22 -2.84 5.52 1.00
C TYR A 22 -3.39 5.90 -0.38
N LYS A 23 -2.66 6.72 -1.14
CA LYS A 23 -3.01 7.05 -2.52
C LYS A 23 -3.09 5.79 -3.40
N GLY A 24 -2.17 4.84 -3.22
CA GLY A 24 -2.21 3.55 -3.91
C GLY A 24 -3.45 2.74 -3.56
N LEU A 25 -3.76 2.57 -2.28
CA LEU A 25 -4.95 1.83 -1.82
C LEU A 25 -6.25 2.44 -2.35
N VAL A 26 -6.36 3.78 -2.32
CA VAL A 26 -7.53 4.49 -2.86
C VAL A 26 -7.61 4.35 -4.37
N ALA A 27 -6.49 4.48 -5.09
CA ALA A 27 -6.48 4.32 -6.54
C ALA A 27 -6.93 2.93 -6.97
N ILE A 28 -6.47 1.87 -6.29
CA ILE A 28 -6.89 0.49 -6.58
C ILE A 28 -8.38 0.31 -6.31
N SER A 29 -8.89 0.82 -5.18
CA SER A 29 -10.33 0.76 -4.86
C SER A 29 -11.17 1.48 -5.92
N LEU A 30 -10.77 2.69 -6.33
CA LEU A 30 -11.47 3.46 -7.35
C LEU A 30 -11.41 2.79 -8.72
N ALA A 31 -10.29 2.14 -9.06
CA ALA A 31 -10.17 1.35 -10.27
C ALA A 31 -11.14 0.16 -10.28
N ARG A 32 -11.39 -0.47 -9.13
CA ARG A 32 -12.36 -1.55 -8.97
C ARG A 32 -13.81 -1.06 -9.07
N ASP A 33 -14.14 0.03 -8.38
CA ASP A 33 -15.53 0.47 -8.23
C ASP A 33 -16.04 1.29 -9.43
N LYS A 34 -15.21 2.22 -9.94
CA LYS A 34 -15.58 3.17 -11.00
C LYS A 34 -14.92 2.87 -12.34
N GLY A 35 -13.88 2.03 -12.34
CA GLY A 35 -13.04 1.84 -13.51
C GLY A 35 -12.23 3.08 -13.86
N GLY A 36 -11.44 2.96 -14.93
CA GLY A 36 -10.72 4.09 -15.53
C GLY A 36 -9.20 3.93 -15.51
N LYS A 37 -8.60 4.12 -16.69
CA LYS A 37 -7.17 3.96 -16.93
C LYS A 37 -6.31 4.82 -15.99
N LYS A 38 -6.76 6.04 -15.66
CA LYS A 38 -6.07 6.95 -14.73
C LYS A 38 -5.75 6.30 -13.38
N TRP A 39 -6.71 5.58 -12.79
CA TRP A 39 -6.53 4.99 -11.47
C TRP A 39 -5.59 3.79 -11.51
N VAL A 40 -5.68 3.00 -12.57
CA VAL A 40 -4.74 1.91 -12.86
C VAL A 40 -3.31 2.43 -13.00
N ASP A 41 -3.11 3.52 -13.75
CA ASP A 41 -1.78 4.10 -13.96
C ASP A 41 -1.21 4.64 -12.64
N ILE A 42 -2.03 5.30 -11.81
CA ILE A 42 -1.62 5.76 -10.48
C ILE A 42 -1.25 4.59 -9.57
N ALA A 43 -2.06 3.54 -9.54
CA ALA A 43 -1.79 2.35 -8.72
C ALA A 43 -0.46 1.70 -9.11
N LYS A 44 -0.21 1.52 -10.41
CA LYS A 44 1.05 0.98 -10.93
C LYS A 44 2.26 1.84 -10.59
N ASP A 45 2.15 3.16 -10.72
CA ASP A 45 3.23 4.09 -10.34
C ASP A 45 3.57 3.97 -8.85
N VAL A 46 2.56 3.93 -7.98
CA VAL A 46 2.76 3.75 -6.54
C VAL A 46 3.39 2.39 -6.23
N MET A 47 2.91 1.31 -6.85
CA MET A 47 3.49 -0.02 -6.66
C MET A 47 4.97 -0.05 -7.05
N ASN A 48 5.32 0.52 -8.21
CA ASN A 48 6.71 0.60 -8.66
C ASN A 48 7.60 1.39 -7.69
N LYS A 49 7.08 2.46 -7.08
CA LYS A 49 7.80 3.21 -6.03
C LYS A 49 8.07 2.31 -4.82
N PHE A 50 7.06 1.60 -4.33
CA PHE A 50 7.21 0.69 -3.19
C PHE A 50 8.12 -0.52 -3.50
N GLU A 51 8.13 -1.01 -4.75
CA GLU A 51 9.10 -2.02 -5.19
C GLU A 51 10.54 -1.51 -5.18
N ASN A 52 10.75 -0.24 -5.55
CA ASN A 52 12.08 0.35 -5.46
C ASN A 52 12.47 0.64 -4.01
N TRP A 53 11.55 1.14 -3.19
CA TRP A 53 11.83 1.39 -1.78
C TRP A 53 12.10 0.11 -1.00
N SER A 54 11.39 -0.99 -1.28
CA SER A 54 11.63 -2.28 -0.62
C SER A 54 13.01 -2.87 -0.92
N LYS A 55 13.63 -2.53 -2.06
CA LYS A 55 15.04 -2.88 -2.35
C LYS A 55 16.02 -2.17 -1.42
N HIS A 56 15.68 -0.96 -0.97
CA HIS A 56 16.50 -0.20 -0.03
C HIS A 56 16.24 -0.59 1.42
N SER A 57 15.00 -0.91 1.77
CA SER A 57 14.64 -1.40 3.11
C SER A 57 13.41 -2.29 3.03
N SER A 58 13.64 -3.61 2.99
CA SER A 58 12.54 -4.57 3.02
C SER A 58 11.73 -4.38 4.30
N TRP A 59 12.38 -4.25 5.45
CA TRP A 59 11.74 -4.13 6.76
C TRP A 59 10.68 -3.02 6.82
N ASN A 60 10.98 -1.86 6.24
CA ASN A 60 10.08 -0.69 6.27
C ASN A 60 8.96 -0.72 5.23
N PHE A 61 9.16 -1.40 4.10
CA PHE A 61 8.31 -1.22 2.92
C PHE A 61 7.67 -2.50 2.39
N SER A 62 8.14 -3.70 2.77
CA SER A 62 7.63 -4.97 2.24
C SER A 62 6.16 -5.18 2.58
N HIS A 63 5.75 -5.00 3.83
CA HIS A 63 4.35 -5.15 4.25
C HIS A 63 3.40 -4.19 3.49
N LYS A 64 3.83 -2.95 3.23
CA LYS A 64 3.06 -1.96 2.44
C LYS A 64 2.95 -2.40 0.98
N LEU A 65 4.05 -2.85 0.40
CA LEU A 65 4.08 -3.36 -0.97
C LEU A 65 3.21 -4.62 -1.12
N GLU A 66 3.29 -5.55 -0.17
CA GLU A 66 2.48 -6.77 -0.13
C GLU A 66 1.00 -6.44 -0.06
N LEU A 67 0.59 -5.47 0.78
CA LEU A 67 -0.82 -5.06 0.83
C LEU A 67 -1.29 -4.43 -0.50
N LEU A 68 -0.45 -3.59 -1.13
CA LEU A 68 -0.77 -3.03 -2.45
C LEU A 68 -0.89 -4.14 -3.51
N LYS A 69 -0.05 -5.17 -3.45
CA LYS A 69 -0.12 -6.34 -4.34
C LYS A 69 -1.36 -7.18 -4.08
N ALA A 70 -1.80 -7.33 -2.82
CA ALA A 70 -3.02 -8.02 -2.46
C ALA A 70 -4.26 -7.35 -3.08
N GLU A 71 -4.38 -6.04 -2.89
CA GLU A 71 -5.48 -5.26 -3.48
C GLU A 71 -5.43 -5.25 -5.01
N TRP A 72 -4.24 -5.19 -5.59
CA TRP A 72 -4.07 -5.27 -7.04
C TRP A 72 -4.47 -6.64 -7.59
N ALA A 73 -4.08 -7.73 -6.94
CA ALA A 73 -4.50 -9.08 -7.29
C ALA A 73 -6.03 -9.24 -7.18
N TYR A 74 -6.63 -8.66 -6.13
CA TYR A 74 -8.08 -8.63 -5.99
C TYR A 74 -8.76 -7.86 -7.13
N TYR A 75 -8.23 -6.69 -7.51
CA TYR A 75 -8.70 -5.94 -8.68
C TYR A 75 -8.63 -6.75 -9.98
N GLN A 76 -7.60 -7.60 -10.14
CA GLN A 76 -7.45 -8.47 -11.30
C GLN A 76 -8.24 -9.79 -11.20
N HIS A 77 -9.05 -9.98 -10.17
CA HIS A 77 -9.78 -11.23 -9.87
C HIS A 77 -8.88 -12.46 -9.65
N ASP A 78 -7.59 -12.27 -9.33
CA ASP A 78 -6.68 -13.34 -8.91
C ASP A 78 -6.78 -13.54 -7.40
N PHE A 79 -7.88 -14.15 -6.96
CA PHE A 79 -8.23 -14.28 -5.54
C PHE A 79 -7.24 -15.15 -4.75
N GLY A 80 -6.61 -16.14 -5.40
CA GLY A 80 -5.60 -16.98 -4.78
C GLY A 80 -4.39 -16.15 -4.35
N LYS A 81 -3.82 -15.38 -5.28
CA LYS A 81 -2.70 -14.49 -4.96
C LYS A 81 -3.10 -13.36 -4.03
N ALA A 82 -4.32 -12.84 -4.14
CA ALA A 82 -4.80 -11.80 -3.23
C ALA A 82 -4.72 -12.29 -1.77
N LEU A 83 -5.19 -13.51 -1.50
CA LEU A 83 -5.14 -14.11 -0.17
C LEU A 83 -3.70 -14.29 0.32
N GLU A 84 -2.83 -14.87 -0.50
CA GLU A 84 -1.40 -15.05 -0.19
C GLU A 84 -0.72 -13.72 0.17
N TYR A 85 -1.00 -12.66 -0.60
CA TYR A 85 -0.43 -11.35 -0.33
C TYR A 85 -1.04 -10.67 0.89
N PHE A 86 -2.32 -10.86 1.20
CA PHE A 86 -2.92 -10.36 2.44
C PHE A 86 -2.28 -11.02 3.67
N ASP A 87 -2.16 -12.35 3.65
CA ASP A 87 -1.51 -13.10 4.73
C ASP A 87 -0.06 -12.66 4.91
N SER A 88 0.68 -12.50 3.81
CA SER A 88 2.05 -11.98 3.83
C SER A 88 2.11 -10.58 4.44
N ALA A 89 1.26 -9.65 3.99
CA ALA A 89 1.24 -8.28 4.49
C ALA A 89 0.98 -8.21 6.00
N ILE A 90 0.01 -9.00 6.49
CA ILE A 90 -0.33 -9.11 7.91
C ILE A 90 0.85 -9.67 8.71
N CYS A 91 1.43 -10.80 8.26
CA CYS A 91 2.54 -11.44 8.95
C CYS A 91 3.77 -10.52 9.02
N THR A 92 4.12 -9.89 7.89
CA THR A 92 5.28 -9.01 7.80
C THR A 92 5.09 -7.75 8.64
N ALA A 93 3.90 -7.12 8.62
CA ALA A 93 3.60 -5.96 9.46
C ALA A 93 3.68 -6.30 10.95
N ARG A 94 3.11 -7.44 11.35
CA ARG A 94 3.14 -7.94 12.73
C ARG A 94 4.56 -8.20 13.21
N ASN A 95 5.36 -8.91 12.42
CA ASN A 95 6.74 -9.26 12.75
C ASN A 95 7.64 -8.03 12.91
N HIS A 96 7.32 -6.95 12.19
CA HIS A 96 8.07 -5.70 12.25
C HIS A 96 7.41 -4.65 13.16
N HIS A 97 6.35 -5.03 13.90
CA HIS A 97 5.62 -4.18 14.85
C HIS A 97 4.96 -2.93 14.23
N PHE A 98 4.59 -2.98 12.95
CA PHE A 98 3.79 -1.95 12.28
C PHE A 98 2.30 -2.16 12.56
N ILE A 99 1.87 -1.86 13.80
CA ILE A 99 0.52 -2.18 14.29
C ILE A 99 -0.61 -1.55 13.48
N ASN A 100 -0.40 -0.34 12.96
CA ASN A 100 -1.42 0.38 12.19
C ASN A 100 -1.61 -0.27 10.83
N GLU A 101 -0.51 -0.60 10.16
CA GLU A 101 -0.51 -1.28 8.88
C GLU A 101 -0.99 -2.72 8.99
N GLU A 102 -0.69 -3.42 10.09
CA GLU A 102 -1.28 -4.73 10.40
C GLU A 102 -2.81 -4.62 10.51
N ALA A 103 -3.31 -3.64 11.27
CA ALA A 103 -4.75 -3.42 11.43
C ALA A 103 -5.45 -3.14 10.09
N ILE A 104 -4.85 -2.27 9.26
CA ILE A 104 -5.37 -1.98 7.91
C ILE A 104 -5.35 -3.25 7.05
N ALA A 105 -4.25 -4.01 7.06
CA ALA A 105 -4.16 -5.25 6.27
C ALA A 105 -5.22 -6.28 6.69
N CYS A 106 -5.45 -6.45 7.99
CA CYS A 106 -6.51 -7.30 8.54
C CYS A 106 -7.91 -6.84 8.12
N GLU A 107 -8.22 -5.54 8.23
CA GLU A 107 -9.50 -4.98 7.82
C GLU A 107 -9.76 -5.23 6.32
N ARG A 108 -8.76 -4.95 5.48
CA ARG A 108 -8.86 -5.15 4.03
C ARG A 108 -9.02 -6.62 3.65
N ALA A 109 -8.28 -7.52 4.29
CA ALA A 109 -8.43 -8.96 4.10
C ALA A 109 -9.83 -9.45 4.49
N ALA A 110 -10.37 -8.96 5.62
CA ALA A 110 -11.72 -9.31 6.06
C ALA A 110 -12.79 -8.81 5.08
N LEU A 111 -12.66 -7.58 4.56
CA LEU A 111 -13.55 -7.05 3.53
C LEU A 111 -13.48 -7.86 2.23
N PHE A 112 -12.27 -8.23 1.80
CA PHE A 112 -12.04 -9.10 0.64
C PHE A 112 -12.74 -10.45 0.81
N LEU A 113 -12.51 -11.16 1.92
CA LEU A 113 -13.12 -12.45 2.20
C LEU A 113 -14.65 -12.35 2.31
N SER A 114 -15.18 -11.32 2.98
CA SER A 114 -16.63 -11.13 3.05
C SER A 114 -17.26 -10.84 1.69
N ALA A 115 -16.53 -10.22 0.77
CA ALA A 115 -17.03 -9.95 -0.58
C ALA A 115 -16.94 -11.19 -1.48
N THR A 116 -15.91 -12.02 -1.34
CA THR A 116 -15.71 -13.22 -2.16
C THR A 116 -16.52 -14.42 -1.68
N CYS A 117 -16.71 -14.61 -0.38
CA CYS A 117 -17.52 -15.71 0.17
C CYS A 117 -19.05 -15.52 0.02
N ARG A 118 -19.52 -14.33 -0.37
CA ARG A 118 -20.94 -14.04 -0.60
C ARG A 118 -21.42 -14.33 -2.03
N ASN A 119 -20.51 -14.73 -2.92
CA ASN A 119 -20.80 -15.17 -4.28
C ASN A 119 -20.54 -16.66 -4.42
#